data_AF-A0A1H4DB15-F1
#
_entry.id   AF-A0A1H4DB15-F1
#
_cell.length_a   1.000
_cell.length_b   1.000
_cell.length_c   1.000
_cell.angle_alpha   90.00
_cell.angle_beta   90.00
_cell.angle_gamma   90.00
#
_symmetry.space_group_name_H-M   'P 1'
#
loop_
_entity.id
_entity.type
_entity.pdbx_description
1 polymer ?
#
loop_
_entity_poly.entity_id
_entity_poly.type
_entity_poly.pdbx_seq_one_letter_code
_entity_poly.pdbx_strand_id
1 'polypeptide(L)'
;MSKEMNLPRPTVDQLNEYDHLSAMLKNPDLRGAAYDDTIDRINQLVSSYDWNNYEFTDSTTGLKGVKNAAGQILVPAQFEGFTILGDHHVFDFKHLAAKKNGKFGVVKADGTGETLCDFRFDVLIWDAYTGLYHGCWDGVKGKFGYVTIDGKVFIPNVISKFYEPWNDFILLEADGKFGALDCSTMCFVLPQYDKVDCEPDTDAVFYKDGVAGYVVEDTGEFVPVDQFEDNEKYDNAYVFNTNINI
;
A
#
# COMPACT_ATOMS: atom_id res chain seq x y z
N MET A 1 -2.80 2.32 29.15
CA MET A 1 -2.55 3.66 28.56
C MET A 1 -1.11 4.04 28.87
N SER A 2 -0.18 3.73 27.97
CA SER A 2 1.16 4.32 28.02
C SER A 2 1.00 5.83 27.85
N LYS A 3 1.70 6.62 28.67
CA LYS A 3 1.87 8.05 28.39
C LYS A 3 2.50 8.13 27.01
N GLU A 4 1.83 8.76 26.04
CA GLU A 4 2.51 9.19 24.81
C GLU A 4 3.71 10.04 25.24
N MET A 5 4.89 9.52 24.94
CA MET A 5 6.14 10.19 25.23
C MET A 5 6.29 11.24 24.14
N ASN A 6 6.13 12.52 24.49
CA ASN A 6 6.41 13.63 23.57
C ASN A 6 7.92 13.69 23.32
N LEU A 7 8.39 12.86 22.39
CA LEU A 7 9.76 12.87 21.92
C LEU A 7 10.05 14.19 21.18
N PRO A 8 11.26 14.75 21.30
CA PRO A 8 11.66 15.88 20.46
C PRO A 8 11.70 15.46 18.99
N ARG A 9 11.57 16.42 18.08
CA ARG A 9 11.81 16.20 16.65
C ARG A 9 13.30 16.17 16.35
N PRO A 10 13.77 15.36 15.38
CA PRO A 10 15.18 15.32 15.02
C PRO A 10 15.60 16.61 14.30
N THR A 11 16.88 16.94 14.36
CA THR A 11 17.49 17.94 13.48
C THR A 11 17.73 17.37 12.09
N VAL A 12 18.01 18.23 11.11
CA VAL A 12 18.44 17.78 9.77
C VAL A 12 19.71 16.94 9.83
N ASP A 13 20.65 17.26 10.73
CA ASP A 13 21.88 16.48 10.89
C ASP A 13 21.59 15.07 11.43
N GLN A 14 20.64 14.94 12.36
CA GLN A 14 20.22 13.64 12.91
C GLN A 14 19.45 12.80 11.88
N LEU A 15 18.63 13.46 11.06
CA LEU A 15 17.98 12.84 9.91
C LEU A 15 19.02 12.31 8.90
N ASN A 16 20.00 13.14 8.53
CA ASN A 16 21.08 12.75 7.62
C ASN A 16 21.97 11.64 8.21
N GLU A 17 22.21 11.65 9.52
CA GLU A 17 22.93 10.58 10.22
C GLU A 17 22.15 9.26 10.12
N TYR A 18 20.85 9.27 10.40
CA TYR A 18 19.98 8.11 10.26
C TYR A 18 20.00 7.56 8.82
N ASP A 19 19.87 8.43 7.81
CA ASP A 19 19.90 8.03 6.40
C ASP A 19 21.25 7.41 6.01
N HIS A 20 22.36 8.01 6.48
CA HIS A 20 23.70 7.50 6.21
C HIS A 20 23.90 6.10 6.82
N LEU A 21 23.55 5.92 8.09
CA LEU A 21 23.66 4.62 8.77
C LEU A 21 22.75 3.56 8.11
N SER A 22 21.53 3.95 7.74
CA SER A 22 20.58 3.05 7.04
C SER A 22 21.11 2.63 5.67
N ALA A 23 21.79 3.54 4.95
CA ALA A 23 22.46 3.20 3.70
C ALA A 23 23.67 2.27 3.92
N MET A 24 24.43 2.45 5.01
CA MET A 24 25.55 1.57 5.35
C MET A 24 25.09 0.12 5.60
N LEU A 25 23.91 -0.10 6.22
CA LEU A 25 23.37 -1.44 6.46
C LEU A 25 23.09 -2.23 5.17
N LYS A 26 22.96 -1.56 4.03
CA LYS A 26 22.81 -2.20 2.70
C LYS A 26 24.13 -2.70 2.14
N ASN A 27 25.27 -2.33 2.72
CA ASN A 27 26.58 -2.79 2.29
C ASN A 27 26.85 -4.23 2.76
N PRO A 28 27.07 -5.20 1.85
CA PRO A 28 27.32 -6.60 2.23
C PRO A 28 28.65 -6.81 2.97
N ASP A 29 29.57 -5.84 2.94
CA ASP A 29 30.85 -5.93 3.64
C ASP A 29 30.76 -5.45 5.11
N LEU A 30 29.67 -4.77 5.50
CA LEU A 30 29.47 -4.32 6.87
C LEU A 30 29.06 -5.51 7.76
N ARG A 31 29.95 -5.94 8.66
CA ARG A 31 29.82 -7.15 9.48
C ARG A 31 30.42 -6.97 10.88
N GLY A 32 30.06 -7.88 11.79
CA GLY A 32 30.59 -7.93 13.15
C GLY A 32 30.27 -6.67 13.96
N ALA A 33 31.18 -6.26 14.84
CA ALA A 33 30.96 -5.13 15.75
C ALA A 33 30.54 -3.83 15.03
N ALA A 34 31.09 -3.54 13.84
CA ALA A 34 30.70 -2.34 13.09
C ALA A 34 29.24 -2.37 12.61
N TYR A 35 28.71 -3.56 12.30
CA TYR A 35 27.30 -3.75 11.96
C TYR A 35 26.42 -3.56 13.19
N ASP A 36 26.79 -4.19 14.32
CA ASP A 36 26.06 -4.11 15.57
C ASP A 36 26.02 -2.66 16.09
N ASP A 37 27.15 -1.95 16.09
CA ASP A 37 27.26 -0.54 16.48
C ASP A 37 26.38 0.38 15.60
N THR A 38 26.27 0.06 14.30
CA THR A 38 25.42 0.82 13.35
C THR A 38 23.95 0.64 13.71
N ILE A 39 23.51 -0.60 13.98
CA ILE A 39 22.14 -0.89 14.40
C ILE A 39 21.83 -0.22 15.74
N ASP A 40 22.73 -0.33 16.72
CA ASP A 40 22.53 0.26 18.04
C ASP A 40 22.37 1.78 17.94
N ARG A 41 23.15 2.43 17.07
CA ARG A 41 23.01 3.87 16.83
C ARG A 41 21.68 4.22 16.16
N ILE A 42 21.25 3.46 15.16
CA ILE A 42 19.92 3.64 14.54
C ILE A 42 18.81 3.49 15.58
N ASN A 43 18.85 2.43 16.40
CA ASN A 43 17.86 2.18 17.45
C ASN A 43 17.83 3.31 18.48
N GLN A 44 18.99 3.87 18.82
CA GLN A 44 19.07 5.04 19.69
C GLN A 44 18.41 6.26 19.06
N LEU A 45 18.65 6.53 17.77
CA LEU A 45 18.01 7.63 17.03
C LEU A 45 16.48 7.44 16.97
N VAL A 46 16.02 6.25 16.57
CA VAL A 46 14.59 5.91 16.45
C VAL A 46 13.85 6.07 17.78
N SER A 47 14.45 5.62 18.89
CA SER A 47 13.84 5.72 20.23
C SER A 47 13.92 7.11 20.86
N SER A 48 14.76 8.01 20.33
CA SER A 48 15.00 9.34 20.91
C SER A 48 14.19 10.46 20.26
N TYR A 49 13.61 10.25 19.07
CA TYR A 49 12.97 11.31 18.29
C TYR A 49 11.60 10.93 17.73
N ASP A 50 10.76 11.93 17.51
CA ASP A 50 9.52 11.80 16.73
C ASP A 50 9.82 11.89 15.23
N TRP A 51 9.74 10.73 14.55
CA TRP A 51 10.01 10.58 13.11
C TRP A 51 8.77 10.74 12.23
N ASN A 52 7.61 11.11 12.80
CA ASN A 52 6.39 11.30 12.03
C ASN A 52 6.47 12.58 11.18
N ASN A 53 6.00 12.46 9.94
CA ASN A 53 5.72 13.61 9.09
C ASN A 53 4.50 14.37 9.65
N TYR A 54 4.41 15.68 9.39
CA TYR A 54 3.33 16.50 9.94
C TYR A 54 2.83 17.56 8.97
N GLU A 55 1.54 17.87 9.08
CA GLU A 55 0.93 18.97 8.34
C GLU A 55 1.35 20.32 8.94
N PHE A 56 1.52 21.32 8.08
CA PHE A 56 1.57 22.72 8.48
C PHE A 56 0.56 23.51 7.67
N THR A 57 0.07 24.62 8.24
CA THR A 57 -0.90 25.50 7.57
C THR A 57 -0.24 26.83 7.24
N ASP A 58 -0.38 27.28 6.01
CA ASP A 58 -0.04 28.64 5.62
C ASP A 58 -1.11 29.60 6.18
N SER A 59 -0.69 30.55 7.01
CA SER A 59 -1.60 31.44 7.73
C SER A 59 -2.32 32.46 6.83
N THR A 60 -1.85 32.67 5.61
CA THR A 60 -2.44 33.62 4.65
C THR A 60 -3.55 32.96 3.83
N THR A 61 -3.30 31.74 3.36
CA THR A 61 -4.19 31.00 2.46
C THR A 61 -5.09 30.01 3.19
N GLY A 62 -4.70 29.57 4.40
CA GLY A 62 -5.34 28.47 5.12
C GLY A 62 -5.06 27.09 4.51
N LEU A 63 -4.26 27.03 3.45
CA LEU A 63 -3.88 25.77 2.80
C LEU A 63 -2.79 25.06 3.59
N LYS A 64 -2.75 23.75 3.44
CA LYS A 64 -1.87 22.83 4.13
C LYS A 64 -0.79 22.31 3.21
N GLY A 65 0.37 22.10 3.81
CA GLY A 65 1.50 21.37 3.25
C GLY A 65 1.98 20.32 4.25
N VAL A 66 3.00 19.55 3.87
CA VAL A 66 3.58 18.48 4.68
C VAL A 66 5.06 18.74 4.87
N LYS A 67 5.54 18.56 6.10
CA LYS A 67 6.95 18.54 6.44
C LYS A 67 7.35 17.16 6.94
N ASN A 68 8.61 16.80 6.71
CA ASN A 68 9.20 15.64 7.35
C ASN A 68 9.45 15.90 8.85
N ALA A 69 9.86 14.86 9.56
CA ALA A 69 10.20 14.92 10.98
C ALA A 69 11.14 16.09 11.36
N ALA A 70 12.14 16.37 10.52
CA ALA A 70 13.12 17.44 10.72
C ALA A 70 12.63 18.84 10.29
N GLY A 71 11.40 18.94 9.78
CA GLY A 71 10.78 20.21 9.39
C GLY A 71 11.09 20.69 7.97
N GLN A 72 11.74 19.86 7.15
CA GLN A 72 11.91 20.13 5.72
C GLN A 72 10.58 19.93 4.99
N ILE A 73 10.30 20.78 4.01
CA ILE A 73 9.05 20.71 3.24
C ILE A 73 9.10 19.50 2.30
N LEU A 74 8.14 18.58 2.46
CA LEU A 74 7.87 17.49 1.52
C LEU A 74 6.82 17.91 0.49
N VAL A 75 5.81 18.66 0.94
CA VAL A 75 4.77 19.22 0.07
C VAL A 75 4.50 20.66 0.51
N PRO A 76 4.60 21.65 -0.40
CA PRO A 76 4.29 23.05 -0.07
C PRO A 76 2.81 23.24 0.27
N ALA A 77 2.50 24.33 0.99
CA ALA A 77 1.14 24.61 1.44
C ALA A 77 0.22 25.06 0.29
N GLN A 78 -0.40 24.09 -0.39
CA GLN A 78 -1.22 24.30 -1.59
C GLN A 78 -2.51 23.46 -1.60
N PHE A 79 -2.76 22.67 -0.55
CA PHE A 79 -3.81 21.66 -0.50
C PHE A 79 -4.74 21.85 0.69
N GLU A 80 -5.96 21.32 0.62
CA GLU A 80 -6.95 21.38 1.70
C GLU A 80 -6.62 20.40 2.85
N GLY A 81 -5.85 19.36 2.56
CA GLY A 81 -5.42 18.34 3.51
C GLY A 81 -4.88 17.09 2.82
N PHE A 82 -4.48 16.11 3.62
CA PHE A 82 -3.89 14.85 3.18
C PHE A 82 -4.54 13.67 3.92
N THR A 83 -4.37 12.43 3.42
CA THR A 83 -4.91 11.24 4.10
C THR A 83 -3.89 10.59 5.03
N ILE A 84 -2.78 10.09 4.48
CA ILE A 84 -1.68 9.46 5.22
C ILE A 84 -0.41 10.23 4.91
N LEU A 85 0.36 10.59 5.95
CA LEU A 85 1.62 11.34 5.81
C LEU A 85 2.86 10.46 5.88
N GLY A 86 2.73 9.27 6.46
CA GLY A 86 3.84 8.38 6.75
C GLY A 86 4.80 8.94 7.81
N ASP A 87 5.95 8.31 7.89
CA ASP A 87 7.06 8.67 8.76
C ASP A 87 8.38 8.49 8.00
N HIS A 88 9.50 8.82 8.62
CA HIS A 88 10.80 8.70 7.97
C HIS A 88 11.47 7.32 8.12
N HIS A 89 10.86 6.39 8.86
CA HIS A 89 11.48 5.11 9.22
C HIS A 89 10.85 3.91 8.48
N VAL A 90 9.54 3.74 8.62
CA VAL A 90 8.76 2.61 8.09
C VAL A 90 8.00 3.02 6.83
N PHE A 91 7.47 4.24 6.80
CA PHE A 91 6.52 4.70 5.78
C PHE A 91 7.02 5.96 5.06
N ASP A 92 8.24 5.91 4.52
CA ASP A 92 8.87 7.00 3.76
C ASP A 92 8.31 7.09 2.33
N PHE A 93 7.10 7.65 2.23
CA PHE A 93 6.40 7.78 0.95
C PHE A 93 6.92 8.94 0.11
N LYS A 94 7.20 8.68 -1.18
CA LYS A 94 7.59 9.71 -2.15
C LYS A 94 6.41 10.39 -2.84
N HIS A 95 5.20 10.00 -2.47
CA HIS A 95 3.95 10.52 -2.98
C HIS A 95 2.88 10.51 -1.88
N LEU A 96 1.98 11.47 -1.90
CA LEU A 96 0.91 11.60 -0.91
C LEU A 96 -0.42 11.85 -1.62
N ALA A 97 -1.50 11.29 -1.08
CA ALA A 97 -2.83 11.69 -1.49
C ALA A 97 -3.17 13.04 -0.83
N ALA A 98 -3.43 14.04 -1.67
CA ALA A 98 -3.74 15.40 -1.28
C ALA A 98 -5.15 15.77 -1.73
N LYS A 99 -5.80 16.66 -0.99
CA LYS A 99 -7.14 17.17 -1.28
C LYS A 99 -7.07 18.56 -1.90
N LYS A 100 -7.80 18.78 -2.98
CA LYS A 100 -7.95 20.09 -3.64
C LYS A 100 -9.33 20.17 -4.30
N ASN A 101 -10.03 21.29 -4.10
CA ASN A 101 -11.38 21.51 -4.59
C ASN A 101 -12.35 20.38 -4.19
N GLY A 102 -12.23 19.88 -2.96
CA GLY A 102 -13.10 18.82 -2.45
C GLY A 102 -12.76 17.39 -2.91
N LYS A 103 -11.82 17.20 -3.85
CA LYS A 103 -11.43 15.89 -4.39
C LYS A 103 -9.99 15.55 -4.05
N PHE A 104 -9.65 14.28 -4.10
CA PHE A 104 -8.30 13.76 -3.90
C PHE A 104 -7.60 13.47 -5.22
N GLY A 105 -6.30 13.76 -5.23
CA GLY A 105 -5.33 13.37 -6.25
C GLY A 105 -4.04 12.94 -5.56
N VAL A 106 -3.00 12.64 -6.33
CA VAL A 106 -1.69 12.24 -5.81
C VAL A 106 -0.65 13.28 -6.18
N VAL A 107 0.22 13.65 -5.25
CA VAL A 107 1.29 14.63 -5.44
C VAL A 107 2.64 14.07 -5.01
N LYS A 108 3.73 14.56 -5.61
CA LYS A 108 5.10 14.23 -5.19
C LYS A 108 5.41 14.81 -3.81
N ALA A 109 6.11 14.02 -3.00
CA ALA A 109 6.60 14.40 -1.67
C ALA A 109 8.11 14.68 -1.68
N ASP A 110 8.58 15.40 -2.69
CA ASP A 110 10.00 15.77 -2.93
C ASP A 110 10.28 17.26 -2.68
N GLY A 111 9.33 17.96 -2.06
CA GLY A 111 9.34 19.40 -1.84
C GLY A 111 8.64 20.22 -2.94
N THR A 112 8.27 19.61 -4.07
CA THR A 112 7.60 20.32 -5.18
C THR A 112 6.08 20.34 -5.04
N GLY A 113 5.49 19.25 -4.56
CA GLY A 113 4.03 19.05 -4.60
C GLY A 113 3.46 18.89 -6.01
N GLU A 114 4.29 18.52 -7.00
CA GLU A 114 3.84 18.29 -8.37
C GLU A 114 2.75 17.21 -8.42
N THR A 115 1.70 17.45 -9.20
CA THR A 115 0.59 16.50 -9.35
C THR A 115 1.02 15.30 -10.19
N LEU A 116 0.91 14.10 -9.61
CA LEU A 116 1.10 12.81 -10.29
C LEU A 116 -0.23 12.27 -10.82
N CYS A 117 -1.32 12.55 -10.11
CA CYS A 117 -2.67 12.15 -10.46
C CYS A 117 -3.66 13.29 -10.20
N ASP A 118 -4.49 13.60 -11.19
CA ASP A 118 -5.50 14.65 -11.08
C ASP A 118 -6.51 14.43 -9.93
N PHE A 119 -7.01 15.55 -9.41
CA PHE A 119 -7.95 15.60 -8.29
C PHE A 119 -9.38 15.23 -8.72
N ARG A 120 -9.67 13.93 -8.78
CA ARG A 120 -10.99 13.41 -9.20
C ARG A 120 -11.62 12.40 -8.24
N PHE A 121 -10.87 11.92 -7.25
CA PHE A 121 -11.33 10.90 -6.31
C PHE A 121 -12.11 11.53 -5.15
N ASP A 122 -13.16 10.86 -4.69
CA ASP A 122 -13.90 11.26 -3.49
C ASP A 122 -13.13 10.91 -2.21
N VAL A 123 -12.46 9.75 -2.24
CA VAL A 123 -11.55 9.25 -1.19
C VAL A 123 -10.38 8.57 -1.89
N LEU A 124 -9.17 8.77 -1.39
CA LEU A 124 -7.96 8.11 -1.89
C LEU A 124 -6.97 7.88 -0.74
N ILE A 125 -6.63 6.63 -0.47
CA ILE A 125 -5.82 6.22 0.67
C ILE A 125 -4.74 5.26 0.17
N TRP A 126 -3.50 5.50 0.60
CA TRP A 126 -2.36 4.67 0.22
C TRP A 126 -2.41 3.33 0.95
N ASP A 127 -2.30 2.25 0.20
CA ASP A 127 -2.21 0.89 0.70
C ASP A 127 -0.79 0.37 0.42
N ALA A 128 0.08 0.56 1.42
CA ALA A 128 1.49 0.21 1.31
C ALA A 128 1.74 -1.28 1.08
N TYR A 129 0.77 -2.14 1.40
CA TYR A 129 0.87 -3.58 1.18
C TYR A 129 0.82 -3.89 -0.32
N THR A 130 -0.17 -3.29 -1.00
CA THR A 130 -0.41 -3.52 -2.44
C THR A 130 0.48 -2.67 -3.35
N GLY A 131 1.09 -1.60 -2.80
CA GLY A 131 1.76 -0.58 -3.63
C GLY A 131 0.77 0.22 -4.49
N LEU A 132 -0.51 0.24 -4.12
CA LEU A 132 -1.58 0.96 -4.82
C LEU A 132 -2.30 1.91 -3.85
N TYR A 133 -3.11 2.80 -4.42
CA TYR A 133 -4.12 3.51 -3.65
C TYR A 133 -5.44 2.75 -3.74
N HIS A 134 -6.15 2.60 -2.62
CA HIS A 134 -7.58 2.30 -2.68
C HIS A 134 -8.41 3.58 -2.56
N GLY A 135 -9.54 3.65 -3.25
CA GLY A 135 -10.35 4.85 -3.27
C GLY A 135 -11.70 4.68 -3.92
N CYS A 136 -12.54 5.72 -3.80
CA CYS A 136 -13.81 5.81 -4.49
C CYS A 136 -13.88 7.11 -5.31
N TRP A 137 -14.69 7.09 -6.35
CA TRP A 137 -14.89 8.20 -7.29
C TRP A 137 -16.31 8.19 -7.84
N ASP A 138 -16.68 9.25 -8.58
CA ASP A 138 -17.99 9.46 -9.20
C ASP A 138 -19.19 9.39 -8.24
N GLY A 139 -18.97 9.67 -6.95
CA GLY A 139 -20.02 9.65 -5.94
C GLY A 139 -20.49 8.25 -5.54
N VAL A 140 -19.76 7.20 -5.94
CA VAL A 140 -20.05 5.82 -5.52
C VAL A 140 -19.82 5.68 -4.01
N LYS A 141 -20.83 5.15 -3.32
CA LYS A 141 -20.83 4.99 -1.86
C LYS A 141 -20.68 3.52 -1.47
N GLY A 142 -19.90 3.26 -0.43
CA GLY A 142 -19.73 1.93 0.14
C GLY A 142 -18.97 0.94 -0.75
N LYS A 143 -18.43 1.41 -1.88
CA LYS A 143 -17.56 0.64 -2.76
C LYS A 143 -16.30 1.46 -3.06
N PHE A 144 -15.20 0.75 -3.24
CA PHE A 144 -13.90 1.29 -3.59
C PHE A 144 -13.26 0.41 -4.67
N GLY A 145 -12.22 0.94 -5.28
CA GLY A 145 -11.37 0.24 -6.22
C GLY A 145 -9.92 0.57 -5.93
N TYR A 146 -9.03 -0.02 -6.70
CA TYR A 146 -7.60 0.22 -6.60
C TYR A 146 -7.12 1.03 -7.80
N VAL A 147 -6.23 1.98 -7.55
CA VAL A 147 -5.64 2.84 -8.57
C VAL A 147 -4.14 2.96 -8.37
N THR A 148 -3.42 3.11 -9.46
CA THR A 148 -1.97 3.33 -9.46
C THR A 148 -1.64 4.75 -9.00
N ILE A 149 -0.36 5.02 -8.73
CA ILE A 149 0.14 6.34 -8.30
C ILE A 149 -0.17 7.45 -9.34
N ASP A 150 -0.12 7.13 -10.63
CA ASP A 150 -0.52 8.02 -11.74
C ASP A 150 -2.05 8.07 -11.96
N GLY A 151 -2.81 7.39 -11.11
CA GLY A 151 -4.26 7.42 -11.06
C GLY A 151 -4.97 6.49 -12.04
N LYS A 152 -4.27 5.62 -12.76
CA LYS A 152 -4.94 4.64 -13.62
C LYS A 152 -5.77 3.71 -12.75
N VAL A 153 -7.01 3.48 -13.15
CA VAL A 153 -7.87 2.50 -12.50
C VAL A 153 -7.29 1.13 -12.76
N PHE A 154 -6.90 0.45 -11.68
CA PHE A 154 -6.39 -0.91 -11.70
C PHE A 154 -7.53 -1.89 -11.43
N ILE A 155 -8.26 -1.69 -10.33
CA ILE A 155 -9.55 -2.37 -10.04
C ILE A 155 -10.63 -1.29 -9.97
N PRO A 156 -11.76 -1.41 -10.70
CA PRO A 156 -12.85 -0.45 -10.65
C PRO A 156 -13.48 -0.36 -9.24
N ASN A 157 -14.21 0.72 -8.97
CA ASN A 157 -14.84 0.98 -7.66
C ASN A 157 -16.07 0.12 -7.37
N VAL A 158 -15.90 -1.20 -7.47
CA VAL A 158 -16.95 -2.20 -7.29
C VAL A 158 -16.79 -3.00 -5.98
N ILE A 159 -15.62 -2.95 -5.35
CA ILE A 159 -15.29 -3.74 -4.16
C ILE A 159 -15.92 -3.12 -2.93
N SER A 160 -16.68 -3.88 -2.16
CA SER A 160 -17.26 -3.42 -0.88
C SER A 160 -16.35 -3.71 0.32
N LYS A 161 -15.49 -4.72 0.22
CA LYS A 161 -14.60 -5.14 1.29
C LYS A 161 -13.37 -5.87 0.73
N PHE A 162 -12.23 -5.68 1.38
CA PHE A 162 -11.07 -6.57 1.25
C PHE A 162 -10.79 -7.21 2.61
N TYR A 163 -10.14 -8.36 2.61
CA TYR A 163 -9.74 -9.08 3.81
C TYR A 163 -8.24 -8.91 4.06
N GLU A 164 -7.80 -9.17 5.29
CA GLU A 164 -6.37 -9.12 5.63
C GLU A 164 -5.59 -10.04 4.66
N PRO A 165 -4.48 -9.54 4.09
CA PRO A 165 -3.69 -10.31 3.15
C PRO A 165 -3.11 -11.56 3.82
N TRP A 166 -3.02 -12.64 3.04
CA TRP A 166 -2.31 -13.85 3.44
C TRP A 166 -1.16 -14.09 2.46
N ASN A 167 0.08 -13.85 2.90
CA ASN A 167 1.20 -13.64 1.99
C ASN A 167 0.75 -12.61 0.93
N ASP A 168 0.93 -12.83 -0.36
CA ASP A 168 0.54 -11.82 -1.36
C ASP A 168 -0.94 -11.87 -1.79
N PHE A 169 -1.73 -12.81 -1.24
CA PHE A 169 -3.13 -12.99 -1.61
C PHE A 169 -4.09 -12.11 -0.80
N ILE A 170 -4.90 -11.32 -1.50
CA ILE A 170 -5.99 -10.52 -0.92
C ILE A 170 -7.32 -11.03 -1.45
N LEU A 171 -8.19 -11.48 -0.55
CA LEU A 171 -9.58 -11.77 -0.87
C LEU A 171 -10.38 -10.46 -0.99
N LEU A 172 -11.09 -10.31 -2.10
CA LEU A 172 -11.95 -9.16 -2.40
C LEU A 172 -13.42 -9.59 -2.38
N GLU A 173 -14.31 -8.73 -1.89
CA GLU A 173 -15.74 -8.98 -1.85
C GLU A 173 -16.54 -7.82 -2.46
N ALA A 174 -17.56 -8.18 -3.26
CA ALA A 174 -18.61 -7.26 -3.69
C ALA A 174 -19.95 -7.98 -3.76
N ASP A 175 -20.99 -7.38 -3.19
CA ASP A 175 -22.38 -7.85 -3.28
C ASP A 175 -22.55 -9.35 -2.93
N GLY A 176 -21.80 -9.84 -1.93
CA GLY A 176 -21.83 -11.23 -1.47
C GLY A 176 -21.09 -12.23 -2.38
N LYS A 177 -20.34 -11.74 -3.37
CA LYS A 177 -19.43 -12.52 -4.20
C LYS A 177 -17.98 -12.22 -3.83
N PHE A 178 -17.10 -13.15 -4.18
CA PHE A 178 -15.68 -13.10 -3.90
C PHE A 178 -14.85 -13.04 -5.18
N GLY A 179 -13.72 -12.35 -5.08
CA GLY A 179 -12.66 -12.25 -6.07
C GLY A 179 -11.32 -12.22 -5.34
N ALA A 180 -10.24 -12.00 -6.06
CA ALA A 180 -8.90 -12.03 -5.50
C ALA A 180 -7.97 -11.02 -6.18
N LEU A 181 -6.95 -10.60 -5.45
CA LEU A 181 -5.79 -9.86 -5.94
C LEU A 181 -4.54 -10.56 -5.41
N ASP A 182 -3.61 -10.88 -6.28
CA ASP A 182 -2.25 -11.27 -5.92
C ASP A 182 -1.34 -10.03 -6.03
N CYS A 183 -0.72 -9.65 -4.92
CA CYS A 183 0.11 -8.45 -4.81
C CYS A 183 1.51 -8.64 -5.40
N SER A 184 1.95 -9.89 -5.59
CA SER A 184 3.27 -10.21 -6.15
C SER A 184 3.25 -10.16 -7.67
N THR A 185 2.19 -10.68 -8.28
CA THR A 185 2.03 -10.72 -9.74
C THR A 185 1.21 -9.55 -10.28
N MET A 186 0.47 -8.87 -9.39
CA MET A 186 -0.52 -7.85 -9.74
C MET A 186 -1.64 -8.38 -10.64
N CYS A 187 -1.98 -9.66 -10.52
CA CYS A 187 -3.15 -10.23 -11.17
C CYS A 187 -4.36 -10.18 -10.25
N PHE A 188 -5.55 -10.02 -10.83
CA PHE A 188 -6.79 -9.99 -10.06
C PHE A 188 -7.95 -10.56 -10.83
N VAL A 189 -8.95 -11.02 -10.08
CA VAL A 189 -10.28 -11.34 -10.60
C VAL A 189 -11.34 -10.59 -9.81
N LEU A 190 -12.28 -9.99 -10.51
CA LEU A 190 -13.39 -9.28 -9.88
C LEU A 190 -14.28 -10.23 -9.08
N PRO A 191 -14.97 -9.73 -8.05
CA PRO A 191 -15.90 -10.55 -7.31
C PRO A 191 -17.01 -11.13 -8.19
N GLN A 192 -17.00 -12.45 -8.35
CA GLN A 192 -17.99 -13.21 -9.13
C GLN A 192 -18.22 -14.62 -8.58
N TYR A 193 -17.39 -15.07 -7.64
CA TYR A 193 -17.42 -16.42 -7.07
C TYR A 193 -18.28 -16.45 -5.81
N ASP A 194 -19.00 -17.56 -5.59
CA ASP A 194 -19.91 -17.74 -4.46
C ASP A 194 -19.19 -17.91 -3.13
N LYS A 195 -18.00 -18.50 -3.18
CA LYS A 195 -17.16 -18.85 -2.04
C LYS A 195 -15.72 -18.98 -2.52
N VAL A 196 -14.78 -18.73 -1.62
CA VAL A 196 -13.37 -19.10 -1.79
C VAL A 196 -12.95 -19.86 -0.54
N ASP A 197 -12.44 -21.07 -0.73
CA ASP A 197 -11.73 -21.82 0.31
C ASP A 197 -10.23 -21.60 0.11
N CYS A 198 -9.59 -21.02 1.11
CA CYS A 198 -8.15 -20.78 1.13
C CYS A 198 -7.61 -21.11 2.52
N GLU A 199 -6.62 -22.00 2.58
CA GLU A 199 -5.82 -22.28 3.77
C GLU A 199 -4.42 -21.67 3.58
N PRO A 200 -3.65 -21.41 4.64
CA PRO A 200 -2.24 -21.01 4.51
C PRO A 200 -1.46 -21.99 3.64
N ASP A 201 -0.64 -21.47 2.73
CA ASP A 201 0.27 -22.23 1.88
C ASP A 201 -0.45 -23.28 0.99
N THR A 202 -1.57 -22.88 0.37
CA THR A 202 -2.36 -23.72 -0.54
C THR A 202 -2.86 -22.95 -1.76
N ASP A 203 -3.22 -23.68 -2.82
CA ASP A 203 -3.96 -23.11 -3.95
C ASP A 203 -5.39 -22.74 -3.52
N ALA A 204 -5.85 -21.56 -3.91
CA ALA A 204 -7.18 -21.09 -3.56
C ALA A 204 -8.24 -21.77 -4.43
N VAL A 205 -9.24 -22.37 -3.79
CA VAL A 205 -10.35 -23.04 -4.46
C VAL A 205 -11.57 -22.11 -4.49
N PHE A 206 -11.96 -21.72 -5.69
CA PHE A 206 -13.11 -20.87 -5.94
C PHE A 206 -14.35 -21.72 -6.23
N TYR A 207 -15.52 -21.24 -5.83
CA TYR A 207 -16.79 -21.88 -6.15
C TYR A 207 -17.61 -20.98 -7.06
N LYS A 208 -18.07 -21.52 -8.18
CA LYS A 208 -18.96 -20.84 -9.13
C LYS A 208 -20.15 -21.72 -9.46
N ASP A 209 -21.34 -21.25 -9.13
CA ASP A 209 -22.60 -21.97 -9.36
C ASP A 209 -22.61 -23.39 -8.75
N GLY A 210 -21.97 -23.53 -7.58
CA GLY A 210 -21.84 -24.81 -6.87
C GLY A 210 -20.72 -25.74 -7.35
N VAL A 211 -19.94 -25.33 -8.36
CA VAL A 211 -18.78 -26.09 -8.86
C VAL A 211 -17.51 -25.53 -8.24
N ALA A 212 -16.66 -26.40 -7.68
CA ALA A 212 -15.33 -26.05 -7.19
C ALA A 212 -14.31 -26.04 -8.35
N GLY A 213 -13.39 -25.08 -8.34
CA GLY A 213 -12.36 -24.95 -9.35
C GLY A 213 -11.26 -23.97 -8.98
N TYR A 214 -10.19 -23.99 -9.76
CA TYR A 214 -9.09 -23.06 -9.66
C TYR A 214 -9.31 -21.89 -10.61
N VAL A 215 -8.64 -20.78 -10.35
CA VAL A 215 -8.61 -19.63 -11.26
C VAL A 215 -7.18 -19.44 -11.71
N VAL A 216 -6.94 -19.65 -13.00
CA VAL A 216 -5.63 -19.42 -13.63
C VAL A 216 -5.38 -17.92 -13.64
N GLU A 217 -4.24 -17.52 -13.08
CA GLU A 217 -4.03 -16.15 -12.64
C GLU A 217 -3.88 -15.16 -13.80
N ASP A 218 -3.06 -15.51 -14.80
CA ASP A 218 -2.72 -14.66 -15.94
C ASP A 218 -3.89 -14.44 -16.93
N THR A 219 -4.85 -15.37 -16.93
CA THR A 219 -6.01 -15.37 -17.83
C THR A 219 -7.32 -15.07 -17.12
N GLY A 220 -7.38 -15.27 -15.80
CA GLY A 220 -8.62 -15.28 -15.03
C GLY A 220 -9.56 -16.44 -15.37
N GLU A 221 -9.06 -17.48 -16.06
CA GLU A 221 -9.84 -18.65 -16.46
C GLU A 221 -10.23 -19.48 -15.22
N PHE A 222 -11.53 -19.65 -14.97
CA PHE A 222 -12.02 -20.59 -13.98
C PHE A 222 -12.05 -22.00 -14.57
N VAL A 223 -11.36 -22.94 -13.92
CA VAL A 223 -11.23 -24.34 -14.37
C VAL A 223 -11.74 -25.25 -13.24
N PRO A 224 -12.79 -26.05 -13.48
CA PRO A 224 -13.24 -27.06 -12.52
C PRO A 224 -12.11 -28.00 -12.10
N VAL A 225 -12.09 -28.43 -10.83
CA VAL A 225 -10.98 -29.24 -10.27
C VAL A 225 -10.70 -30.50 -11.11
N ASP A 226 -11.74 -31.24 -11.50
CA ASP A 226 -11.61 -32.45 -12.32
C ASP A 226 -10.95 -32.18 -13.69
N GLN A 227 -11.27 -31.04 -14.31
CA GLN A 227 -10.67 -30.64 -15.58
C GLN A 227 -9.24 -30.11 -15.42
N PHE A 228 -8.94 -29.48 -14.28
CA PHE A 228 -7.61 -28.96 -14.00
C PHE A 228 -6.62 -30.10 -13.78
N GLU A 229 -7.03 -31.13 -13.05
CA GLU A 229 -6.18 -32.30 -12.72
C GLU A 229 -5.98 -33.27 -13.90
N ASP A 230 -6.98 -33.42 -14.78
CA ASP A 230 -6.93 -34.41 -15.87
C ASP A 230 -6.39 -33.89 -17.22
N ASN A 231 -6.13 -32.58 -17.35
CA ASN A 231 -5.78 -31.96 -18.63
C ASN A 231 -4.36 -31.37 -18.62
N GLU A 232 -3.47 -31.98 -19.41
CA GLU A 232 -2.06 -31.59 -19.58
C GLU A 232 -1.85 -30.10 -19.93
N LYS A 233 -2.88 -29.39 -20.43
CA LYS A 233 -2.84 -27.93 -20.63
C LYS A 233 -2.53 -27.18 -19.32
N TYR A 234 -2.92 -27.71 -18.16
CA TYR A 234 -2.84 -27.04 -16.87
C TYR A 234 -1.70 -27.53 -15.96
N ASP A 235 -0.87 -28.49 -16.40
CA ASP A 235 0.24 -29.06 -15.61
C ASP A 235 1.21 -28.02 -15.03
N ASN A 236 1.32 -26.84 -15.65
CA ASN A 236 2.15 -25.72 -15.21
C ASN A 236 1.36 -24.42 -15.08
N ALA A 237 0.03 -24.49 -15.01
CA ALA A 237 -0.80 -23.30 -14.83
C ALA A 237 -0.58 -22.74 -13.43
N TYR A 238 -0.23 -21.46 -13.34
CA TYR A 238 -0.18 -20.76 -12.07
C TYR A 238 -1.58 -20.26 -11.74
N VAL A 239 -2.08 -20.65 -10.57
CA VAL A 239 -3.41 -20.31 -10.08
C VAL A 239 -3.28 -19.41 -8.85
N PHE A 240 -4.33 -18.65 -8.55
CA PHE A 240 -4.37 -17.91 -7.29
C PHE A 240 -4.14 -18.84 -6.10
N ASN A 241 -3.22 -18.47 -5.23
CA ASN A 241 -2.77 -19.29 -4.12
C ASN A 241 -2.35 -18.40 -2.94
N THR A 242 -2.13 -19.02 -1.78
CA THR A 242 -1.65 -18.37 -0.57
C THR A 242 -0.22 -18.79 -0.23
N ASN A 243 0.54 -19.31 -1.19
CA ASN A 243 1.91 -19.77 -0.95
C ASN A 243 2.85 -18.59 -0.71
N ILE A 244 3.92 -18.84 0.05
CA ILE A 244 5.04 -17.89 0.13
C ILE A 244 5.79 -17.95 -1.21
N ASN A 245 5.73 -16.86 -1.99
CA ASN A 245 6.57 -16.70 -3.17
C ASN A 245 8.00 -16.35 -2.70
N ILE A 246 8.92 -17.33 -2.75
CA ILE A 246 10.34 -17.19 -2.35
C ILE A 246 11.24 -16.98 -3.58
#